data_AF-A0A9Q0CTE1-F1
#
_entry.id   AF-A0A9Q0CTE1-F1
#
_cell.length_a   1.000
_cell.length_b   1.000
_cell.length_c   1.000
_cell.angle_alpha   90.00
_cell.angle_beta   90.00
_cell.angle_gamma   90.00
#
_symmetry.space_group_name_H-M   'P 1'
#
loop_
_entity.id
_entity.type
_entity.pdbx_description
1 polymer ?
#
loop_
_entity_poly.entity_id
_entity_poly.type
_entity_poly.pdbx_seq_one_letter_code
_entity_poly.pdbx_strand_id
1 'polypeptide(L)'
;MKLACKQLRADYVPSITFIVVQKRHHTRLFSTDNRSMDRSGNILPGTVVDTKICHPIEFDFYLCSHAGIQGTSRPAHYCVLWDDNGFSADELQTLTY
;
A
#
# COMPACT_ATOMS: atom_id res chain seq x y z
N MET A 1 4.37 -20.31 4.37
CA MET A 1 2.89 -20.18 4.40
C MET A 1 2.20 -21.38 3.75
N LYS A 2 2.40 -21.67 2.44
CA LYS A 2 1.78 -22.84 1.76
C LYS A 2 2.01 -24.19 2.47
N LEU A 3 3.21 -24.43 3.02
CA LEU A 3 3.49 -25.62 3.84
C LEU A 3 2.66 -25.71 5.12
N ALA A 4 2.43 -24.58 5.80
CA ALA A 4 1.62 -24.55 7.02
C ALA A 4 0.15 -24.85 6.73
N CYS A 5 -0.40 -24.37 5.61
CA CYS A 5 -1.74 -24.72 5.15
C CYS A 5 -1.88 -26.24 4.93
N LYS A 6 -0.88 -26.88 4.30
CA LYS A 6 -0.85 -28.33 4.08
C LYS A 6 -0.73 -29.15 5.38
N GLN A 7 -0.06 -28.61 6.40
CA GLN A 7 0.04 -29.26 7.71
C GLN A 7 -1.30 -29.29 8.46
N LEU A 8 -2.17 -28.29 8.23
CA LEU A 8 -3.54 -28.27 8.77
C LEU A 8 -4.43 -29.31 8.07
N ARG A 9 -4.39 -29.34 6.73
CA ARG A 9 -5.17 -30.28 5.92
C ARG A 9 -4.50 -30.45 4.55
N ALA A 10 -4.31 -31.68 4.09
CA ALA A 10 -3.52 -31.97 2.88
C ALA A 10 -4.08 -31.31 1.60
N ASP A 11 -5.40 -31.18 1.49
CA ASP A 11 -6.14 -30.56 0.39
C ASP A 11 -6.45 -29.07 0.62
N TYR A 12 -5.94 -28.45 1.70
CA TYR A 12 -6.13 -27.02 1.94
C TYR A 12 -5.03 -26.20 1.26
N VAL A 13 -5.36 -25.71 0.07
CA VAL A 13 -4.49 -24.86 -0.76
C VAL A 13 -5.20 -23.52 -1.01
N PRO A 14 -5.26 -22.62 -0.01
CA PRO A 14 -5.86 -21.30 -0.20
C PRO A 14 -4.98 -20.43 -1.11
N SER A 15 -5.62 -19.53 -1.86
CA SER A 15 -4.93 -18.44 -2.55
C SER A 15 -4.30 -17.49 -1.53
N ILE A 16 -3.05 -17.11 -1.75
CA ILE A 16 -2.29 -16.22 -0.88
C ILE A 16 -1.90 -14.97 -1.66
N THR A 17 -2.10 -13.81 -1.03
CA THR A 17 -1.50 -12.54 -1.45
C THR A 17 -0.50 -12.11 -0.39
N PHE A 18 0.72 -11.78 -0.78
CA PHE A 18 1.80 -11.37 0.10
C PHE A 18 2.26 -9.96 -0.23
N ILE A 19 2.11 -9.07 0.74
CA ILE A 19 2.40 -7.63 0.59
C ILE A 19 3.38 -7.22 1.67
N VAL A 20 4.48 -6.57 1.27
CA VAL A 20 5.41 -5.92 2.20
C VAL A 20 4.95 -4.48 2.43
N VAL A 21 4.82 -4.10 3.70
CA VAL A 21 4.46 -2.73 4.09
C VAL A 21 5.66 -2.03 4.71
N GLN A 22 6.15 -0.98 4.05
CA GLN A 22 7.28 -0.19 4.52
C GLN A 22 6.84 1.22 4.89
N LYS A 23 6.81 1.55 6.19
CA LYS A 23 6.57 2.92 6.68
C LYS A 23 7.85 3.75 6.80
N ARG A 24 9.00 3.07 6.98
CA ARG A 24 10.30 3.70 7.20
C ARG A 24 11.09 3.71 5.90
N HIS A 25 10.80 4.71 5.06
CA HIS A 25 11.54 5.05 3.85
C HIS A 25 11.70 6.59 3.70
N HIS A 26 12.39 7.01 2.66
CA HIS A 26 12.72 8.42 2.41
C HIS A 26 11.73 9.15 1.48
N THR A 27 10.84 8.43 0.78
CA THR A 27 9.79 9.04 -0.06
C THR A 27 8.86 9.93 0.77
N ARG A 28 8.58 11.14 0.27
CA ARG A 28 7.62 12.11 0.80
C ARG A 28 6.73 12.60 -0.34
N LEU A 29 5.46 12.80 -0.04
CA LEU A 29 4.47 13.30 -0.98
C LEU A 29 3.93 14.63 -0.46
N PHE A 30 3.80 15.60 -1.36
CA PHE A 30 3.31 16.94 -1.07
C PHE A 30 2.21 17.26 -2.07
N SER A 31 1.17 17.94 -1.61
CA SER A 31 0.11 18.43 -2.50
C SER A 31 0.62 19.60 -3.33
N THR A 32 0.19 19.69 -4.59
CA THR A 32 0.40 20.87 -5.44
C THR A 32 -0.72 21.91 -5.30
N ASP A 33 -1.83 21.57 -4.65
CA ASP A 33 -2.97 22.46 -4.38
C ASP A 33 -3.29 22.47 -2.87
N ASN A 34 -3.49 23.67 -2.32
CA ASN A 34 -3.92 23.87 -0.93
C ASN A 34 -5.26 23.22 -0.60
N ARG A 35 -6.11 22.94 -1.60
CA ARG A 35 -7.40 22.24 -1.40
C ARG A 35 -7.25 20.76 -1.06
N SER A 36 -6.14 20.15 -1.45
CA SER A 36 -5.86 18.72 -1.24
C SER A 36 -4.88 18.52 -0.08
N MET A 37 -4.93 19.41 0.90
CA MET A 37 -4.11 19.38 2.11
C MET A 37 -4.97 19.29 3.36
N ASP A 38 -4.49 18.57 4.36
CA ASP A 38 -5.09 18.60 5.69
C ASP A 38 -4.68 19.89 6.45
N ARG A 39 -5.20 20.04 7.69
CA ARG A 39 -4.94 21.22 8.52
C ARG A 39 -3.47 21.39 8.92
N SER A 40 -2.66 20.33 8.84
CA SER A 40 -1.22 20.37 9.13
C SER A 40 -0.38 20.69 7.88
N GLY A 41 -1.02 20.80 6.72
CA GLY A 41 -0.38 20.99 5.44
C GLY A 41 0.18 19.70 4.82
N ASN A 42 -0.28 18.52 5.27
CA ASN A 42 0.06 17.25 4.64
C ASN A 42 -0.97 16.87 3.58
N ILE A 43 -0.62 15.88 2.74
CA ILE A 43 -1.58 15.22 1.86
C ILE A 43 -2.73 14.60 2.66
N LEU A 44 -3.93 14.56 2.06
CA LEU A 44 -5.12 14.01 2.72
C LEU A 44 -5.01 12.49 2.94
N PRO A 45 -5.65 11.96 4.01
CA PRO A 45 -5.85 10.53 4.15
C PRO A 45 -6.51 9.92 2.90
N GLY A 46 -6.04 8.76 2.48
CA GLY A 46 -6.51 8.10 1.26
C GLY A 46 -5.77 8.53 -0.01
N THR A 47 -4.79 9.42 0.09
CA THR A 47 -3.91 9.72 -1.07
C THR A 47 -3.12 8.48 -1.46
N VAL A 48 -3.33 8.02 -2.69
CA VAL A 48 -2.63 6.89 -3.31
C VAL A 48 -1.74 7.39 -4.46
N VAL A 49 -0.55 6.79 -4.59
CA VAL A 49 0.33 6.95 -5.77
C VAL A 49 0.84 5.58 -6.18
N ASP A 50 0.46 5.13 -7.37
CA ASP A 50 0.81 3.85 -8.00
C ASP A 50 1.47 4.04 -9.38
N THR A 51 1.75 5.29 -9.77
CA THR A 51 2.36 5.63 -11.06
C THR A 51 3.59 6.52 -10.90
N LYS A 52 4.42 6.60 -11.96
CA LYS A 52 5.60 7.47 -12.13
C LYS A 52 6.79 7.23 -11.18
N ILE A 53 6.55 7.20 -9.88
CA ILE A 53 7.58 7.05 -8.84
C ILE A 53 7.63 5.64 -8.24
N CYS A 54 6.72 4.77 -8.69
CA CYS A 54 6.62 3.37 -8.30
C CYS A 54 7.54 2.51 -9.19
N HIS A 55 7.70 1.24 -8.84
CA HIS A 55 8.54 0.32 -9.57
C HIS A 55 8.03 0.15 -11.03
N PRO A 56 8.91 0.09 -12.05
CA PRO A 56 8.49 0.12 -13.45
C PRO A 56 7.80 -1.16 -13.96
N ILE A 57 7.82 -2.25 -13.18
CA ILE A 57 7.38 -3.58 -13.62
C ILE A 57 6.56 -4.27 -12.53
N GLU A 58 7.15 -4.48 -11.35
CA GLU A 58 6.45 -5.00 -10.17
C GLU A 58 5.30 -4.11 -9.71
N PHE A 59 4.32 -4.71 -9.03
CA PHE A 59 3.18 -3.99 -8.50
C PHE A 59 3.48 -3.45 -7.09
N ASP A 60 3.65 -2.14 -7.00
CA ASP A 60 3.77 -1.39 -5.75
C ASP A 60 2.98 -0.09 -5.78
N PHE A 61 2.65 0.43 -4.59
CA PHE A 61 1.97 1.70 -4.43
C PHE A 61 2.28 2.35 -3.08
N TYR A 62 2.16 3.67 -3.03
CA TYR A 62 2.18 4.44 -1.79
C TYR A 62 0.76 4.77 -1.37
N LEU A 63 0.44 4.58 -0.10
CA LEU A 63 -0.84 5.00 0.48
C LEU A 63 -0.60 5.76 1.78
N CYS A 64 -1.13 6.98 1.86
CA CYS A 64 -1.21 7.73 3.12
C CYS A 64 -2.58 7.50 3.77
N SER A 65 -2.70 6.48 4.62
CA SER A 65 -3.97 6.10 5.24
C SER A 65 -4.38 6.93 6.48
N HIS A 66 -3.59 7.93 6.88
CA HIS A 66 -3.78 8.68 8.11
C HIS A 66 -3.63 10.18 7.89
N ALA A 67 -4.26 10.97 8.75
CA ALA A 67 -4.09 12.42 8.77
C ALA A 67 -2.73 12.79 9.37
N GLY A 68 -2.07 13.79 8.78
CA GLY A 68 -0.90 14.40 9.38
C GLY A 68 -1.32 15.25 10.57
N ILE A 69 -0.80 14.94 11.76
CA ILE A 69 -1.00 15.79 12.93
C ILE A 69 0.17 16.79 13.05
N GLN A 70 1.39 16.31 12.81
CA GLN A 70 2.60 17.10 12.98
C GLN A 70 3.72 16.59 12.06
N GLY A 71 4.53 17.54 11.55
CA GLY A 71 5.63 17.24 10.65
C GLY A 71 5.15 16.82 9.27
N THR A 72 5.99 16.11 8.52
CA THR A 72 5.61 15.57 7.20
C THR A 72 5.18 14.11 7.32
N SER A 73 3.97 13.82 6.84
CA SER A 73 3.42 12.48 6.74
C SER A 73 4.35 11.58 5.94
N ARG A 74 4.45 10.32 6.39
CA ARG A 74 5.11 9.25 5.63
C ARG A 74 4.02 8.35 5.05
N PRO A 75 3.72 8.42 3.75
CA PRO A 75 2.91 7.39 3.11
C PRO A 75 3.56 6.02 3.38
N ALA A 76 2.77 4.97 3.57
CA ALA A 76 3.34 3.62 3.59
C ALA A 76 3.51 3.12 2.16
N HIS A 77 4.64 2.48 1.88
CA HIS A 77 4.91 1.81 0.61
C HIS A 77 4.48 0.34 0.71
N TYR A 78 3.62 -0.09 -0.20
CA TYR A 78 3.11 -1.44 -0.30
C TYR A 78 3.70 -2.08 -1.55
N CYS A 79 4.42 -3.18 -1.38
CA CYS A 79 5.03 -3.93 -2.48
C CYS A 79 4.42 -5.33 -2.52
N VAL A 80 3.73 -5.67 -3.60
CA VAL A 80 3.04 -6.95 -3.78
C VAL A 80 4.03 -7.96 -4.34
N LEU A 81 4.54 -8.84 -3.48
CA LEU A 81 5.53 -9.85 -3.88
C LEU A 81 4.90 -11.14 -4.42
N TRP A 82 3.64 -11.39 -4.08
CA TRP A 82 2.90 -12.57 -4.52
C TRP A 82 1.41 -12.30 -4.51
N ASP A 83 0.68 -12.75 -5.54
CA ASP A 83 -0.77 -12.66 -5.55
C ASP A 83 -1.42 -13.83 -6.32
N ASP A 84 -1.88 -14.84 -5.59
CA ASP A 84 -2.69 -15.94 -6.16
C ASP A 84 -4.16 -15.53 -6.37
N ASN A 85 -4.62 -14.40 -5.81
CA ASN A 85 -6.02 -13.97 -5.87
C ASN A 85 -6.33 -13.13 -7.12
N GLY A 86 -5.31 -12.59 -7.79
CA GLY A 86 -5.46 -11.83 -9.03
C GLY A 86 -6.17 -10.49 -8.82
N PHE A 87 -5.87 -9.81 -7.72
CA PHE A 87 -6.43 -8.51 -7.41
C PHE A 87 -6.05 -7.47 -8.47
N SER A 88 -7.01 -6.63 -8.83
CA SER A 88 -6.72 -5.37 -9.50
C SER A 88 -6.08 -4.36 -8.56
N ALA A 89 -5.47 -3.32 -9.14
CA ALA A 89 -4.86 -2.25 -8.35
C ALA A 89 -5.89 -1.56 -7.43
N ASP A 90 -7.05 -1.21 -7.98
CA ASP A 90 -8.13 -0.53 -7.25
C ASP A 90 -8.66 -1.39 -6.10
N GLU A 91 -8.87 -2.69 -6.31
CA GLU A 91 -9.34 -3.61 -5.25
C GLU A 91 -8.33 -3.70 -4.12
N LEU A 92 -7.05 -3.85 -4.43
CA LEU A 92 -6.01 -4.01 -3.41
C LEU A 92 -5.78 -2.72 -2.63
N GLN A 93 -5.77 -1.58 -3.32
CA GLN A 93 -5.64 -0.27 -2.69
C GLN A 93 -6.84 0.03 -1.78
N THR A 94 -8.06 -0.28 -2.24
CA THR A 94 -9.29 -0.10 -1.44
C THR A 94 -9.32 -1.04 -0.23
N LEU A 95 -8.91 -2.30 -0.39
CA LEU A 95 -8.81 -3.27 0.71
C LEU A 95 -7.80 -2.83 1.79
N THR A 96 -6.75 -2.11 1.38
CA THR A 96 -5.65 -1.70 2.25
C THR A 96 -5.96 -0.42 3.05
N TYR A 97 -6.84 0.44 2.55
CA TYR A 97 -7.22 1.72 3.18
C TYR A 97 -8.22 1.54 4.32
#